data_AF-E4QTD4-F1
#
_entry.id   AF-E4QTD4-F1
#
_cell.length_a   1.000
_cell.length_b   1.000
_cell.length_c   1.000
_cell.angle_alpha   90.00
_cell.angle_beta   90.00
_cell.angle_gamma   90.00
#
_symmetry.space_group_name_H-M   'P 1'
#
loop_
_entity.id
_entity.type
_entity.pdbx_description
1 polymer ?
#
loop_
_entity_poly.entity_id
_entity_poly.type
_entity_poly.pdbx_seq_one_letter_code
_entity_poly.pdbx_strand_id
1 'polypeptide(L)'
;MGDKRVKAEISNVAIEGPGWAKIKKRDKQLEQVFGFNHLSNLKPGLNFHKIPLKPTCLILDTKPTTNVADFKFYLERRYGDLGEFSAWSKGENHTFVFDMTAIGVNKSKAVSMLSRYYKIDLNNIISIGDSYNDIGMFMVSTISVAMKNSPPQVKKQATVVLNKTNKEGGVGDYIRRFLKNPEKEIAKSKKIKEIRSTVTVGTIDY
;
A
#
# COMPACT_ATOMS: atom_id res chain seq x y z
N MET A 1 14.25 19.34 -1.73
CA MET A 1 14.82 18.00 -1.52
C MET A 1 16.34 17.95 -1.59
N GLY A 2 17.05 18.64 -2.49
CA GLY A 2 18.53 18.74 -2.46
C GLY A 2 19.31 17.47 -2.83
N ASP A 3 18.81 16.32 -2.40
CA ASP A 3 19.34 14.98 -2.56
C ASP A 3 19.51 14.58 -4.02
N LYS A 4 20.77 14.25 -4.38
CA LYS A 4 21.14 13.84 -5.73
C LYS A 4 20.60 12.46 -6.08
N ARG A 5 20.54 11.52 -5.13
CA ARG A 5 20.01 10.16 -5.34
C ARG A 5 18.53 10.22 -5.62
N VAL A 6 17.75 10.92 -4.77
CA VAL A 6 16.30 11.08 -5.00
C VAL A 6 16.02 11.72 -6.37
N LYS A 7 16.74 12.78 -6.74
CA LYS A 7 16.59 13.43 -8.06
C LYS A 7 16.93 12.50 -9.24
N ALA A 8 17.88 11.59 -9.05
CA ALA A 8 18.28 10.64 -10.09
C ALA A 8 17.22 9.56 -10.32
N GLU A 9 16.46 9.19 -9.29
CA GLU A 9 15.48 8.10 -9.34
C GLU A 9 14.07 8.56 -9.73
N ILE A 10 13.69 9.81 -9.47
CA ILE A 10 12.30 10.26 -9.69
C ILE A 10 12.09 10.99 -11.03
N SER A 11 10.95 10.76 -11.67
CA SER A 11 10.45 11.48 -12.85
C SER A 11 9.59 12.68 -12.47
N ASN A 12 8.81 12.57 -11.39
CA ASN A 12 7.86 13.58 -10.95
C ASN A 12 7.70 13.57 -9.42
N VAL A 13 7.09 14.63 -8.88
CA VAL A 13 6.77 14.74 -7.45
C VAL A 13 5.43 15.45 -7.29
N ALA A 14 4.62 14.95 -6.36
CA ALA A 14 3.41 15.60 -5.91
C ALA A 14 3.33 15.65 -4.39
N ILE A 15 2.56 16.58 -3.86
CA ILE A 15 2.19 16.66 -2.44
C ILE A 15 0.69 16.86 -2.40
N GLU A 16 0.01 16.09 -1.57
CA GLU A 16 -1.42 16.22 -1.34
C GLU A 16 -1.75 16.55 0.11
N GLY A 17 -2.93 17.11 0.29
CA GLY A 17 -3.57 17.36 1.58
C GLY A 17 -5.08 17.48 1.40
N PRO A 18 -5.81 17.82 2.48
CA PRO A 18 -7.28 17.87 2.44
C PRO A 18 -7.80 18.89 1.40
N GLY A 19 -8.39 18.38 0.32
CA GLY A 19 -8.98 19.20 -0.74
C GLY A 19 -7.98 19.90 -1.68
N TRP A 20 -6.69 19.55 -1.62
CA TRP A 20 -5.70 20.14 -2.51
C TRP A 20 -4.57 19.17 -2.87
N ALA A 21 -3.98 19.37 -4.04
CA ALA A 21 -2.73 18.74 -4.44
C ALA A 21 -1.85 19.75 -5.19
N LYS A 22 -0.54 19.57 -5.08
CA LYS A 22 0.48 20.30 -5.84
C LYS A 22 1.35 19.29 -6.55
N ILE A 23 1.51 19.45 -7.86
CA ILE A 23 2.32 18.56 -8.69
C ILE A 23 3.42 19.36 -9.37
N LYS A 24 4.61 18.79 -9.52
CA LYS A 24 5.72 19.46 -10.21
C LYS A 24 5.42 19.63 -11.70
N LYS A 25 5.05 18.54 -12.38
CA LYS A 25 4.68 18.52 -13.80
C LYS A 25 3.34 17.79 -13.97
N ARG A 26 2.44 18.28 -14.84
CA ARG A 26 1.22 17.55 -15.20
C ARG A 26 1.56 16.15 -15.70
N ASP A 27 0.81 15.17 -15.24
CA ASP A 27 0.99 13.77 -15.57
C ASP A 27 -0.37 13.08 -15.49
N LYS A 28 -0.92 12.70 -16.65
CA LYS A 28 -2.27 12.14 -16.74
C LYS A 28 -2.43 10.89 -15.88
N GLN A 29 -1.38 10.10 -15.74
CA GLN A 29 -1.46 8.86 -15.00
C GLN A 29 -1.47 9.11 -13.50
N LEU A 30 -0.53 9.91 -12.99
CA LEU A 30 -0.54 10.30 -11.58
C LEU A 30 -1.85 11.00 -11.23
N GLU A 31 -2.33 11.89 -12.10
CA GLU A 31 -3.58 12.60 -11.88
C GLU A 31 -4.79 11.68 -11.83
N GLN A 32 -4.83 10.63 -12.65
CA GLN A 32 -5.91 9.64 -12.62
C GLN A 32 -5.84 8.78 -11.36
N VAL A 33 -4.66 8.27 -11.03
CA VAL A 33 -4.47 7.30 -9.93
C VAL A 33 -4.70 7.95 -8.56
N PHE A 34 -4.26 9.20 -8.38
CA PHE A 34 -4.45 9.94 -7.13
C PHE A 34 -5.72 10.82 -7.13
N GLY A 35 -6.54 10.75 -8.18
CA GLY A 35 -7.77 11.53 -8.27
C GLY A 35 -7.56 13.04 -8.40
N PHE A 36 -6.37 13.50 -8.76
CA PHE A 36 -6.07 14.93 -8.94
C PHE A 36 -6.79 15.53 -10.14
N ASN A 37 -7.23 14.70 -11.09
CA ASN A 37 -8.09 15.09 -12.20
C ASN A 37 -9.42 15.72 -11.73
N HIS A 38 -9.88 15.43 -10.52
CA HIS A 38 -11.09 16.02 -9.93
C HIS A 38 -10.83 17.37 -9.24
N LEU A 39 -9.56 17.78 -9.10
CA LEU A 39 -9.19 19.05 -8.48
C LEU A 39 -9.22 20.17 -9.53
N SER A 40 -10.26 20.99 -9.46
CA SER A 40 -10.42 22.18 -10.33
C SER A 40 -9.23 23.15 -10.27
N ASN A 41 -8.50 23.16 -9.15
CA ASN A 41 -7.37 24.06 -8.89
C ASN A 41 -5.99 23.41 -8.96
N LEU A 42 -5.86 22.23 -9.61
CA LEU A 42 -4.54 21.59 -9.79
C LEU A 42 -3.65 22.45 -10.70
N LYS A 43 -2.67 23.12 -10.10
CA LYS A 43 -1.66 23.91 -10.82
C LYS A 43 -0.31 23.19 -10.80
N PRO A 44 0.34 22.99 -11.97
CA PRO A 44 1.72 22.53 -12.01
C PRO A 44 2.66 23.61 -11.46
N GLY A 45 3.87 23.22 -11.05
CA GLY A 45 4.84 24.13 -10.45
C GLY A 45 4.87 24.04 -8.92
N LEU A 46 5.33 22.89 -8.41
CA LEU A 46 5.53 22.67 -6.98
C LEU A 46 6.64 23.59 -6.44
N ASN A 47 6.28 24.47 -5.52
CA ASN A 47 7.23 25.29 -4.75
C ASN A 47 7.29 24.78 -3.29
N PHE A 48 8.42 24.18 -2.91
CA PHE A 48 8.63 23.62 -1.57
C PHE A 48 8.62 24.67 -0.45
N HIS A 49 8.72 25.95 -0.77
CA HIS A 49 8.62 27.06 0.19
C HIS A 49 7.19 27.62 0.33
N LYS A 50 6.24 27.12 -0.48
CA LYS A 50 4.84 27.56 -0.50
C LYS A 50 3.90 26.35 -0.53
N ILE A 51 4.09 25.43 0.43
CA ILE A 51 3.23 24.26 0.60
C ILE A 51 2.01 24.67 1.43
N PRO A 52 0.77 24.37 1.00
CA PRO A 52 -0.42 24.61 1.82
C PRO A 52 -0.38 23.81 3.14
N LEU A 53 -1.21 24.21 4.11
CA LEU A 53 -1.27 23.55 5.41
C LEU A 53 -1.75 22.09 5.31
N LYS A 54 -1.31 21.28 6.29
CA LYS A 54 -1.68 19.88 6.46
C LYS A 54 -1.34 18.99 5.24
N PRO A 55 -0.09 18.97 4.76
CA PRO A 55 0.32 17.95 3.81
C PRO A 55 0.16 16.56 4.46
N THR A 56 -0.44 15.61 3.76
CA THR A 56 -0.68 14.25 4.25
C THR A 56 0.23 13.23 3.60
N CYS A 57 0.67 13.49 2.38
CA CYS A 57 1.50 12.57 1.62
C CYS A 57 2.42 13.32 0.65
N LEU A 58 3.68 12.91 0.61
CA LEU A 58 4.63 13.23 -0.46
C LEU A 58 4.70 12.05 -1.42
N ILE A 59 4.45 12.31 -2.69
CA ILE A 59 4.38 11.32 -3.75
C ILE A 59 5.60 11.49 -4.65
N LEU A 60 6.36 10.42 -4.84
CA LEU A 60 7.55 10.36 -5.67
C LEU A 60 7.29 9.36 -6.82
N ASP A 61 7.15 9.89 -8.02
CA ASP A 61 6.99 9.05 -9.21
C ASP A 61 8.36 8.59 -9.70
N THR A 62 8.54 7.29 -9.93
CA THR A 62 9.85 6.74 -10.30
C THR A 62 10.09 6.78 -11.81
N LYS A 63 11.36 6.85 -12.20
CA LYS A 63 11.76 6.56 -13.58
C LYS A 63 11.60 5.06 -13.89
N PRO A 64 11.50 4.68 -15.18
CA PRO A 64 11.49 3.27 -15.58
C PRO A 64 12.75 2.50 -15.18
N THR A 65 13.88 3.19 -15.05
CA THR A 65 15.19 2.62 -14.70
C THR A 65 15.38 2.42 -13.20
N THR A 66 14.46 2.90 -12.37
CA THR A 66 14.64 2.88 -10.91
C THR A 66 14.47 1.46 -10.37
N ASN A 67 15.49 1.01 -9.64
CA ASN A 67 15.38 -0.19 -8.82
C ASN A 67 14.58 0.14 -7.55
N VAL A 68 13.32 -0.29 -7.52
CA VAL A 68 12.37 0.01 -6.43
C VAL A 68 12.86 -0.51 -5.08
N ALA A 69 13.44 -1.71 -5.02
CA ALA A 69 13.87 -2.29 -3.75
C ALA A 69 15.06 -1.51 -3.16
N ASP A 70 16.06 -1.22 -3.99
CA ASP A 70 17.23 -0.43 -3.60
C ASP A 70 16.83 1.00 -3.22
N PHE A 71 15.98 1.64 -4.03
CA PHE A 71 15.56 3.01 -3.77
C PHE A 71 14.71 3.11 -2.50
N LYS A 72 13.84 2.11 -2.23
CA LYS A 72 13.11 2.01 -0.97
C LYS A 72 14.06 1.93 0.22
N PHE A 73 15.03 1.03 0.15
CA PHE A 73 16.03 0.86 1.21
C PHE A 73 16.81 2.15 1.46
N TYR A 74 17.18 2.86 0.40
CA TYR A 74 17.82 4.18 0.51
C TYR A 74 16.94 5.20 1.23
N LEU A 75 15.67 5.33 0.83
CA LEU A 75 14.73 6.29 1.42
C LEU A 75 14.51 6.00 2.91
N GLU A 76 14.28 4.73 3.28
CA GLU A 76 14.08 4.31 4.66
C GLU A 76 15.34 4.54 5.51
N ARG A 77 16.52 4.21 4.99
CA ARG A 77 17.77 4.42 5.73
C ARG A 77 18.10 5.90 5.91
N ARG A 78 17.77 6.75 4.93
CA ARG A 78 18.16 8.16 4.93
C ARG A 78 17.14 9.08 5.60
N TYR A 79 15.86 8.74 5.51
CA TYR A 79 14.72 9.61 5.88
C TYR A 79 13.65 8.88 6.70
N GLY A 80 13.89 7.66 7.15
CA GLY A 80 12.91 6.87 7.90
C GLY A 80 12.52 7.46 9.27
N ASP A 81 13.31 8.40 9.79
CA ASP A 81 13.00 9.23 10.95
C ASP A 81 12.03 10.38 10.65
N LEU A 82 11.79 10.69 9.38
CA LEU A 82 10.88 11.75 8.93
C LEU A 82 9.52 11.21 8.45
N GLY A 83 9.47 9.96 8.00
CA GLY A 83 8.24 9.39 7.45
C GLY A 83 8.35 7.92 7.09
N GLU A 84 7.19 7.29 6.90
CA GLU A 84 7.08 5.92 6.40
C GLU A 84 6.98 5.94 4.88
N PHE A 85 7.76 5.07 4.21
CA PHE A 85 7.78 4.96 2.76
C PHE A 85 7.10 3.67 2.31
N SER A 86 6.13 3.77 1.41
CA SER A 86 5.55 2.62 0.73
C SER A 86 5.76 2.74 -0.77
N ALA A 87 5.77 1.60 -1.46
CA ALA A 87 5.97 1.53 -2.90
C ALA A 87 4.88 0.67 -3.52
N TRP A 88 4.28 1.13 -4.60
CA TRP A 88 3.22 0.41 -5.29
C TRP A 88 3.16 0.77 -6.78
N SER A 89 2.49 -0.09 -7.56
CA SER A 89 2.39 0.07 -9.02
C SER A 89 1.17 0.91 -9.40
N LYS A 90 1.35 1.84 -10.34
CA LYS A 90 0.26 2.63 -10.92
C LYS A 90 -0.57 1.86 -11.98
N GLY A 91 -0.26 0.58 -12.19
CA GLY A 91 -0.90 -0.28 -13.18
C GLY A 91 0.10 -1.01 -14.07
N GLU A 92 -0.40 -1.92 -14.90
CA GLU A 92 0.41 -2.64 -15.89
C GLU A 92 1.11 -1.67 -16.84
N ASN A 93 2.36 -1.97 -17.21
CA ASN A 93 3.20 -1.15 -18.10
C ASN A 93 3.52 0.27 -17.62
N HIS A 94 3.43 0.50 -16.30
CA HIS A 94 3.71 1.79 -15.71
C HIS A 94 4.76 1.70 -14.61
N THR A 95 5.41 2.83 -14.33
CA THR A 95 6.43 2.91 -13.28
C THR A 95 5.82 2.80 -11.89
N PHE A 96 6.65 2.57 -10.89
CA PHE A 96 6.22 2.57 -9.49
C PHE A 96 6.03 3.99 -8.99
N VAL A 97 5.32 4.11 -7.89
CA VAL A 97 5.23 5.33 -7.11
C VAL A 97 5.59 5.01 -5.68
N PHE A 98 6.28 5.96 -5.04
CA PHE A 98 6.48 5.97 -3.62
C PHE A 98 5.59 7.01 -2.98
N ASP A 99 4.94 6.65 -1.89
CA ASP A 99 4.29 7.58 -0.97
C ASP A 99 5.10 7.64 0.33
N MET A 100 5.31 8.85 0.81
CA MET A 100 5.84 9.13 2.13
C MET A 100 4.73 9.73 2.97
N THR A 101 4.35 9.01 4.03
CA THR A 101 3.36 9.43 5.01
C THR A 101 4.05 9.72 6.35
N ALA A 102 3.32 10.34 7.29
CA ALA A 102 3.82 10.49 8.65
C ALA A 102 4.09 9.12 9.30
N ILE A 103 5.10 9.07 10.17
CA ILE A 103 5.37 7.87 10.98
C ILE A 103 4.11 7.48 11.75
N GLY A 104 3.73 6.21 11.72
CA GLY A 104 2.47 5.77 12.30
C GLY A 104 1.31 5.65 11.30
N VAL A 105 1.44 6.17 10.09
CA VAL A 105 0.33 6.23 9.13
C VAL A 105 0.49 5.17 8.05
N ASN A 106 -0.12 4.01 8.30
CA ASN A 106 -0.21 2.92 7.31
C ASN A 106 -1.50 2.09 7.48
N LYS A 107 -1.78 1.23 6.49
CA LYS A 107 -3.02 0.43 6.42
C LYS A 107 -3.18 -0.52 7.62
N SER A 108 -2.10 -1.15 8.10
CA SER A 108 -2.19 -2.09 9.23
C SER A 108 -2.54 -1.37 10.53
N LYS A 109 -1.91 -0.23 10.80
CA LYS A 109 -2.21 0.62 11.96
C LYS A 109 -3.65 1.14 11.91
N ALA A 110 -4.13 1.55 10.73
CA ALA A 110 -5.51 1.95 10.54
C ALA A 110 -6.49 0.82 10.89
N VAL A 111 -6.25 -0.40 10.41
CA VAL A 111 -7.09 -1.57 10.75
C VAL A 111 -7.05 -1.88 12.24
N SER A 112 -5.87 -1.86 12.87
CA SER A 112 -5.75 -2.06 14.32
C SER A 112 -6.45 -0.97 15.14
N MET A 113 -6.44 0.28 14.68
CA MET A 113 -7.16 1.38 15.31
C MET A 113 -8.67 1.18 15.22
N LEU A 114 -9.20 0.86 14.04
CA LEU A 114 -10.63 0.60 13.85
C LEU A 114 -11.11 -0.62 14.64
N SER A 115 -10.31 -1.69 14.67
CA SER A 115 -10.54 -2.88 15.50
C SER A 115 -10.76 -2.51 16.97
N ARG A 116 -9.85 -1.71 17.55
CA ARG A 116 -9.98 -1.25 18.95
C ARG A 116 -11.18 -0.33 19.15
N TYR A 117 -11.40 0.61 18.23
CA TYR A 117 -12.50 1.58 18.33
C TYR A 117 -13.87 0.91 18.33
N TYR A 118 -14.10 -0.02 17.40
CA TYR A 118 -15.35 -0.77 17.30
C TYR A 118 -15.43 -2.00 18.20
N LYS A 119 -14.38 -2.28 18.99
CA LYS A 119 -14.25 -3.50 19.80
C LYS A 119 -14.45 -4.79 18.98
N ILE A 120 -13.94 -4.78 17.75
CA ILE A 120 -13.95 -5.93 16.84
C ILE A 120 -12.62 -6.65 16.98
N ASP A 121 -12.66 -7.90 17.39
CA ASP A 121 -11.47 -8.76 17.45
C ASP A 121 -10.82 -8.86 16.06
N LEU A 122 -9.48 -8.79 15.98
CA LEU A 122 -8.73 -8.93 14.72
C LEU A 122 -9.05 -10.26 14.01
N ASN A 123 -9.51 -11.26 14.75
CA ASN A 123 -9.95 -12.53 14.19
C ASN A 123 -11.24 -12.46 13.37
N ASN A 124 -11.99 -11.37 13.50
CA ASN A 124 -13.23 -11.11 12.78
C ASN A 124 -13.02 -10.13 11.62
N ILE A 125 -11.76 -9.94 11.19
CA ILE A 125 -11.42 -9.03 10.10
C ILE A 125 -11.00 -9.84 8.87
N ILE A 126 -11.55 -9.43 7.73
CA ILE A 126 -11.13 -9.85 6.40
C ILE A 126 -10.44 -8.68 5.72
N SER A 127 -9.26 -8.93 5.19
CA SER A 127 -8.49 -7.95 4.44
C SER A 127 -8.28 -8.43 3.01
N ILE A 128 -8.60 -7.58 2.05
CA ILE A 128 -8.47 -7.87 0.62
C ILE A 128 -7.54 -6.82 0.01
N GLY A 129 -6.51 -7.26 -0.71
CA GLY A 129 -5.51 -6.37 -1.28
C GLY A 129 -4.77 -7.00 -2.46
N ASP A 130 -3.93 -6.20 -3.12
CA ASP A 130 -3.21 -6.62 -4.32
C ASP A 130 -1.80 -6.06 -4.44
N SER A 131 -1.34 -5.25 -3.48
CA SER A 131 -0.05 -4.57 -3.53
C SER A 131 0.78 -4.79 -2.27
N TYR A 132 2.05 -4.39 -2.31
CA TYR A 132 3.00 -4.55 -1.21
C TYR A 132 2.56 -3.82 0.06
N ASN A 133 1.91 -2.66 -0.07
CA ASN A 133 1.42 -1.90 1.08
C ASN A 133 0.21 -2.56 1.78
N ASP A 134 -0.37 -3.63 1.22
CA ASP A 134 -1.43 -4.43 1.85
C ASP A 134 -0.90 -5.54 2.77
N ILE A 135 0.39 -5.92 2.62
CA ILE A 135 0.99 -7.02 3.40
C ILE A 135 0.83 -6.78 4.91
N GLY A 136 1.04 -5.55 5.38
CA GLY A 136 0.88 -5.23 6.80
C GLY A 136 -0.53 -5.52 7.30
N MET A 137 -1.55 -5.26 6.47
CA MET A 137 -2.94 -5.56 6.80
C MET A 137 -3.20 -7.08 6.81
N PHE A 138 -2.57 -7.84 5.91
CA PHE A 138 -2.67 -9.31 5.89
C PHE A 138 -2.11 -9.97 7.16
N MET A 139 -1.07 -9.37 7.75
CA MET A 139 -0.48 -9.88 8.99
C MET A 139 -1.44 -9.77 10.18
N VAL A 140 -2.28 -8.73 10.23
CA VAL A 140 -3.16 -8.47 11.39
C VAL A 140 -4.53 -9.13 11.30
N SER A 141 -5.11 -9.35 10.11
CA SER A 141 -6.48 -9.90 9.96
C SER A 141 -6.52 -11.42 9.90
N THR A 142 -7.53 -12.12 10.45
CA THR A 142 -7.59 -13.60 10.32
C THR A 142 -7.60 -14.05 8.87
N ILE A 143 -8.41 -13.41 8.04
CA ILE A 143 -8.51 -13.74 6.62
C ILE A 143 -7.80 -12.66 5.82
N SER A 144 -6.80 -13.06 5.06
CA SER A 144 -6.09 -12.18 4.12
C SER A 144 -6.21 -12.72 2.71
N VAL A 145 -6.65 -11.87 1.79
CA VAL A 145 -7.03 -12.23 0.43
C VAL A 145 -6.19 -11.43 -0.56
N ALA A 146 -5.36 -12.12 -1.33
CA ALA A 146 -4.63 -11.53 -2.44
C ALA A 146 -5.40 -11.75 -3.76
N MET A 147 -5.52 -10.69 -4.55
CA MET A 147 -6.08 -10.75 -5.91
C MET A 147 -5.19 -11.56 -6.87
N LYS A 148 -5.73 -12.06 -7.98
CA LYS A 148 -4.94 -12.78 -9.01
C LYS A 148 -3.81 -11.94 -9.59
N ASN A 149 -4.01 -10.63 -9.75
CA ASN A 149 -3.01 -9.70 -10.28
C ASN A 149 -1.94 -9.29 -9.24
N SER A 150 -2.01 -9.80 -8.00
CA SER A 150 -1.03 -9.44 -6.98
C SER A 150 0.37 -10.01 -7.29
N PRO A 151 1.45 -9.30 -6.91
CA PRO A 151 2.81 -9.82 -7.00
C PRO A 151 2.99 -11.15 -6.24
N PRO A 152 3.93 -12.03 -6.65
CA PRO A 152 4.17 -13.30 -5.98
C PRO A 152 4.43 -13.17 -4.47
N GLN A 153 5.21 -12.16 -4.05
CA GLN A 153 5.48 -11.91 -2.64
C GLN A 153 4.19 -11.57 -1.86
N VAL A 154 3.29 -10.79 -2.45
CA VAL A 154 2.00 -10.42 -1.82
C VAL A 154 1.11 -11.65 -1.67
N LYS A 155 1.01 -12.49 -2.72
CA LYS A 155 0.25 -13.75 -2.69
C LYS A 155 0.75 -14.71 -1.61
N LYS A 156 2.08 -14.79 -1.43
CA LYS A 156 2.70 -15.63 -0.38
C LYS A 156 2.30 -15.21 1.04
N GLN A 157 1.97 -13.94 1.27
CA GLN A 157 1.58 -13.42 2.58
C GLN A 157 0.07 -13.60 2.86
N ALA A 158 -0.76 -13.82 1.85
CA ALA A 158 -2.20 -14.03 2.03
C ALA A 158 -2.56 -15.46 2.47
N THR A 159 -3.69 -15.65 3.16
CA THR A 159 -4.28 -16.98 3.46
C THR A 159 -5.14 -17.50 2.31
N VAL A 160 -5.63 -16.58 1.46
CA VAL A 160 -6.40 -16.87 0.25
C VAL A 160 -5.81 -16.13 -0.93
N VAL A 161 -5.63 -16.84 -2.04
CA VAL A 161 -5.29 -16.23 -3.34
C VAL A 161 -6.46 -16.47 -4.28
N LEU A 162 -6.96 -15.40 -4.90
CA LEU A 162 -8.07 -15.49 -5.85
C LEU A 162 -7.59 -15.87 -7.25
N ASN A 163 -8.47 -16.53 -8.00
CA ASN A 163 -8.29 -16.81 -9.43
C ASN A 163 -8.85 -15.67 -10.31
N LYS A 164 -9.26 -14.55 -9.70
CA LYS A 164 -9.78 -13.36 -10.37
C LYS A 164 -8.98 -12.11 -9.99
N THR A 165 -8.77 -11.26 -10.97
CA THR A 165 -8.18 -9.92 -10.83
C THR A 165 -9.20 -8.93 -10.28
N ASN A 166 -8.74 -7.73 -9.95
CA ASN A 166 -9.61 -6.60 -9.63
C ASN A 166 -10.61 -6.28 -10.75
N LYS A 167 -10.17 -6.34 -12.03
CA LYS A 167 -11.02 -6.11 -13.20
C LYS A 167 -12.06 -7.20 -13.45
N GLU A 168 -11.79 -8.43 -13.01
CA GLU A 168 -12.70 -9.58 -13.11
C GLU A 168 -13.69 -9.65 -11.92
N GLY A 169 -13.75 -8.63 -11.06
CA GLY A 169 -14.67 -8.57 -9.92
C GLY A 169 -14.28 -9.48 -8.75
N GLY A 170 -12.98 -9.74 -8.54
CA GLY A 170 -12.50 -10.67 -7.52
C GLY A 170 -12.95 -10.34 -6.09
N VAL A 171 -13.11 -9.06 -5.73
CA VAL A 171 -13.62 -8.66 -4.40
C VAL A 171 -15.03 -9.21 -4.17
N GLY A 172 -15.96 -8.94 -5.10
CA GLY A 172 -17.34 -9.41 -4.99
C GLY A 172 -17.46 -10.93 -5.09
N ASP A 173 -16.59 -11.55 -5.87
CA ASP A 173 -16.49 -13.02 -5.95
C ASP A 173 -16.11 -13.63 -4.60
N TYR A 174 -15.09 -13.08 -3.93
CA TYR A 174 -14.67 -13.57 -2.63
C TYR A 174 -15.72 -13.36 -1.55
N ILE A 175 -16.38 -12.19 -1.51
CA ILE A 175 -17.46 -11.92 -0.56
C ILE A 175 -18.59 -12.95 -0.72
N ARG A 176 -19.03 -13.23 -1.96
CA ARG A 176 -20.05 -14.26 -2.21
C ARG A 176 -19.59 -15.65 -1.78
N ARG A 177 -18.33 -16.01 -2.03
CA ARG A 177 -17.75 -17.28 -1.57
C ARG A 177 -17.74 -17.37 -0.04
N PHE A 178 -17.32 -16.31 0.64
CA PHE A 178 -17.29 -16.25 2.11
C PHE A 178 -18.70 -16.42 2.68
N LEU A 179 -19.68 -15.65 2.19
CA LEU A 179 -21.06 -15.71 2.67
C LEU A 179 -21.72 -17.08 2.48
N LYS A 180 -21.30 -17.88 1.50
CA LYS A 180 -21.80 -19.26 1.31
C LYS A 180 -21.31 -20.22 2.38
N ASN A 181 -20.11 -20.03 2.92
CA ASN A 181 -19.56 -20.88 3.98
C ASN A 181 -18.49 -20.14 4.80
N PRO A 182 -18.89 -19.26 5.74
CA PRO A 182 -17.95 -18.44 6.51
C PRO A 182 -17.01 -19.27 7.37
N GLU A 183 -17.54 -20.28 8.07
CA GLU A 183 -16.78 -21.11 9.01
C GLU A 183 -15.62 -21.84 8.32
N LYS A 184 -15.83 -22.36 7.11
CA LYS A 184 -14.80 -23.01 6.31
C LYS A 184 -13.65 -22.06 5.96
N GLU A 185 -13.97 -20.83 5.54
CA GLU A 185 -12.95 -19.83 5.16
C GLU A 185 -12.16 -19.34 6.39
N ILE A 186 -12.83 -19.16 7.52
CA ILE A 186 -12.21 -18.81 8.81
C ILE A 186 -11.27 -19.92 9.27
N ALA A 187 -11.76 -21.17 9.36
CA ALA A 187 -10.97 -22.31 9.83
C ALA A 187 -9.74 -22.55 8.95
N LYS A 188 -9.90 -22.48 7.62
CA LYS A 188 -8.78 -22.60 6.68
C LYS A 188 -7.73 -21.51 6.91
N SER A 189 -8.16 -20.26 7.07
CA SER A 189 -7.23 -19.13 7.25
C SER A 189 -6.52 -19.18 8.60
N LYS A 190 -7.21 -19.55 9.69
CA LYS A 190 -6.61 -19.77 11.01
C LYS A 190 -5.52 -20.83 10.96
N LYS A 191 -5.79 -21.99 10.35
CA LYS A 191 -4.79 -23.06 10.18
C LYS A 191 -3.53 -22.60 9.43
N ILE A 192 -3.70 -21.81 8.35
CA ILE A 192 -2.56 -21.26 7.60
C ILE A 192 -1.74 -20.31 8.48
N LYS A 193 -2.40 -19.45 9.26
CA LYS A 193 -1.72 -18.52 10.18
C LYS A 193 -0.99 -19.24 11.31
N GLU A 194 -1.60 -20.25 11.90
CA GLU A 194 -0.98 -21.10 12.92
C GLU A 194 0.31 -21.72 12.37
N ILE A 195 0.25 -22.41 11.23
CA ILE A 195 1.44 -23.03 10.60
C ILE A 195 2.56 -22.00 10.39
N ARG A 196 2.24 -20.81 9.89
CA ARG A 196 3.23 -19.75 9.67
C ARG A 196 3.86 -19.23 10.96
N SER A 197 3.06 -19.11 12.02
CA SER A 197 3.56 -18.70 13.34
C SER A 197 4.52 -19.74 13.93
N THR A 198 4.23 -21.03 13.78
CA THR A 198 5.10 -22.11 14.27
C THR A 198 6.43 -22.16 13.52
N VAL A 199 6.39 -21.99 12.19
CA VAL A 199 7.60 -21.97 11.35
C VAL A 199 8.50 -20.77 11.68
N THR A 200 7.92 -19.60 11.95
CA THR A 200 8.69 -18.38 12.25
C THR A 200 9.41 -18.50 13.60
N VAL A 201 8.81 -19.18 14.59
CA VAL A 201 9.43 -19.45 15.89
C VAL A 201 10.55 -20.50 15.76
N GLY A 202 10.39 -21.51 14.90
CA GLY A 202 11.42 -22.55 14.69
C GLY A 202 12.63 -22.12 13.84
N THR A 203 12.63 -20.93 13.25
CA THR A 203 13.78 -20.36 12.51
C THR A 203 14.58 -19.34 13.31
N ILE A 204 14.27 -19.16 14.59
CA ILE A 204 15.03 -18.35 15.54
C ILE A 204 15.61 -19.29 16.60
N ASP A 205 16.41 -20.26 16.17
CA ASP A 205 17.33 -21.00 17.04
C ASP A 205 18.73 -20.88 16.42
N TYR A 206 19.52 -20.02 17.06
CA TYR A 206 20.97 -19.73 16.94
C TYR A 206 21.55 -19.34 15.57
#